data_AF-A0A7K2P2M7-F1
#
_entry.id   AF-A0A7K2P2M7-F1
#
_cell.length_a   1.000
_cell.length_b   1.000
_cell.length_c   1.000
_cell.angle_alpha   90.00
_cell.angle_beta   90.00
_cell.angle_gamma   90.00
#
_symmetry.space_group_name_H-M   'P 1'
#
loop_
_entity.id
_entity.type
_entity.pdbx_description
1 polymer ?
#
loop_
_entity_poly.entity_id
_entity_poly.type
_entity_poly.pdbx_seq_one_letter_code
_entity_poly.pdbx_strand_id
1 'polypeptide(L)'
;VVEVSVARPMVPDRDAESGALVVLSAGARTAEELAGVAEACADGGHEVVGVVVAGAVRARPSASADTSRGDAAAGAAVHDHATGGVA
;
A
#
# COMPACT_ATOMS: atom_id res chain seq x y z
N VAL A 1 14.94 -4.62 -8.04
CA VAL A 1 13.86 -3.86 -7.37
C VAL A 1 14.21 -2.39 -7.52
N VAL A 2 13.28 -1.59 -8.03
CA VAL A 2 13.46 -0.13 -8.15
C VAL A 2 12.78 0.51 -6.95
N GLU A 3 13.53 1.28 -6.17
CA GLU A 3 12.99 2.04 -5.05
C GLU A 3 12.35 3.32 -5.59
N VAL A 4 11.06 3.50 -5.32
CA VAL A 4 10.28 4.65 -5.80
C VAL A 4 9.64 5.34 -4.60
N SER A 5 9.73 6.67 -4.54
CA SER A 5 9.10 7.45 -3.48
C SER A 5 7.58 7.26 -3.50
N VAL A 6 7.02 6.77 -2.39
CA VAL A 6 5.58 6.48 -2.25
C VAL A 6 4.72 7.73 -2.34
N ALA A 7 5.28 8.90 -1.99
CA ALA A 7 4.55 10.17 -2.02
C ALA A 7 4.30 10.66 -3.45
N ARG A 8 5.15 10.29 -4.40
CA ARG A 8 5.02 10.70 -5.80
C ARG A 8 5.78 9.72 -6.71
N PRO A 9 5.21 8.53 -6.95
CA PRO A 9 5.86 7.55 -7.78
C PRO A 9 5.95 8.04 -9.22
N MET A 10 7.18 8.24 -9.71
CA MET A 10 7.42 8.59 -11.10
C MET A 10 7.77 7.34 -11.89
N VAL A 11 6.98 7.05 -12.92
CA VAL A 11 7.26 6.00 -13.90
C VAL A 11 8.16 6.61 -14.97
N PRO A 12 9.26 5.95 -15.38
CA PRO A 12 10.06 6.43 -16.48
C PRO A 12 9.20 6.59 -17.73
N ASP A 13 9.11 7.82 -18.24
CA ASP A 13 8.42 8.12 -19.48
C ASP A 13 9.17 7.40 -20.62
N ARG A 14 8.46 6.54 -21.34
CA ARG A 14 8.97 5.90 -22.56
C ARG A 14 8.16 6.55 -23.64
N ASP A 15 8.77 7.41 -24.46
CA ASP A 15 8.10 8.31 -25.43
C ASP A 15 7.08 7.63 -26.38
N ALA A 16 7.05 6.29 -26.43
CA ALA A 16 6.12 5.48 -27.22
C ALA A 16 4.84 5.05 -26.47
N GLU A 17 4.78 5.18 -25.14
CA GLU A 17 3.71 4.61 -24.31
C GLU A 17 2.96 5.73 -23.58
N SER A 18 1.73 6.03 -24.00
CA SER A 18 0.83 6.96 -23.30
C SER A 18 -0.21 6.17 -22.51
N GLY A 19 -0.44 6.51 -21.24
CA GLY A 19 -1.46 5.82 -20.43
C GLY A 19 -1.34 6.04 -18.91
N ALA A 20 -2.06 5.23 -18.15
CA ALA A 20 -2.09 5.23 -16.70
C ALA A 20 -1.46 3.96 -16.11
N LEU A 21 -0.66 4.12 -15.06
CA LEU A 21 -0.14 3.01 -14.25
C LEU A 21 -0.88 2.97 -12.90
N VAL A 22 -1.49 1.84 -12.57
CA VAL A 22 -2.18 1.67 -11.28
C VAL A 22 -1.21 1.13 -10.23
N VAL A 23 -1.03 1.85 -9.13
CA VAL A 23 -0.17 1.44 -8.00
C VAL A 23 -1.02 1.16 -6.78
N LEU A 24 -0.90 -0.03 -6.19
CA LEU A 24 -1.66 -0.44 -5.01
C LEU A 24 -0.84 -1.29 -4.04
N SER A 25 -1.26 -1.35 -2.78
CA SER A 25 -0.73 -2.30 -1.80
C SER A 25 -1.42 -3.66 -1.91
N ALA A 26 -0.70 -4.73 -1.55
CA ALA A 26 -1.28 -6.07 -1.54
C ALA A 26 -2.51 -6.16 -0.61
N GLY A 27 -3.59 -6.78 -1.09
CA GLY A 27 -4.80 -7.05 -0.31
C GLY A 27 -5.68 -5.83 -0.01
N ALA A 28 -5.38 -4.65 -0.59
CA ALA A 28 -6.12 -3.42 -0.29
C ALA A 28 -7.35 -3.19 -1.17
N ARG A 29 -7.52 -3.98 -2.25
CA ARG A 29 -8.57 -3.78 -3.26
C ARG A 29 -9.17 -5.10 -3.74
N THR A 30 -10.45 -5.06 -4.09
CA THR A 30 -11.15 -6.15 -4.79
C THR A 30 -10.95 -6.06 -6.31
N ALA A 31 -11.32 -7.12 -7.02
CA ALA A 31 -11.31 -7.12 -8.48
C ALA A 31 -12.29 -6.09 -9.06
N GLU A 32 -13.45 -5.92 -8.43
CA GLU A 32 -14.49 -4.97 -8.85
C GLU A 32 -14.03 -3.53 -8.65
N GLU A 33 -13.37 -3.23 -7.53
CA GLU A 33 -12.76 -1.91 -7.32
C GLU A 33 -11.66 -1.61 -8.34
N LEU A 34 -10.88 -2.63 -8.75
CA LEU A 34 -9.87 -2.46 -9.79
C LEU A 34 -10.49 -2.24 -11.18
N ALA A 35 -11.60 -2.92 -11.47
CA ALA A 35 -12.37 -2.70 -12.69
C ALA A 35 -12.92 -1.26 -12.74
N GLY A 36 -13.48 -0.75 -11.65
CA GLY A 36 -13.96 0.63 -11.56
C GLY A 36 -12.85 1.67 -11.75
N VAL A 37 -11.63 1.39 -11.27
CA VAL A 37 -10.46 2.25 -11.56
C VAL A 37 -10.11 2.22 -13.05
N ALA A 38 -10.12 1.05 -13.69
CA ALA A 38 -9.83 0.92 -15.11
C ALA A 38 -10.88 1.63 -15.97
N GLU A 39 -12.17 1.53 -15.62
CA GLU A 39 -13.27 2.27 -16.27
C GLU A 39 -13.07 3.78 -16.12
N ALA A 40 -12.79 4.27 -14.92
CA ALA A 40 -12.54 5.69 -14.70
C ALA A 40 -11.33 6.22 -15.51
N CYS A 41 -10.29 5.39 -15.69
CA CYS A 41 -9.16 5.73 -16.56
C CYS A 41 -9.59 5.80 -18.04
N ALA A 42 -10.37 4.83 -18.51
CA ALA A 42 -10.88 4.81 -19.88
C ALA A 42 -11.81 6.01 -20.17
N ASP A 43 -12.68 6.36 -19.22
CA ASP A 43 -13.53 7.56 -19.30
C ASP A 43 -12.70 8.84 -19.39
N GLY A 44 -11.53 8.86 -18.74
CA GLY A 44 -10.54 9.93 -18.83
C GLY A 44 -9.68 9.91 -20.10
N GLY A 45 -9.86 8.95 -21.00
CA GLY A 45 -9.03 8.77 -22.20
C GLY A 45 -7.63 8.23 -21.93
N HIS A 46 -7.42 7.61 -20.75
CA HIS A 46 -6.15 7.03 -20.35
C HIS A 46 -6.24 5.50 -20.34
N GLU A 47 -5.53 4.84 -21.24
CA GLU A 47 -5.39 3.38 -21.24
C GLU A 47 -4.57 2.94 -20.01
N VAL A 48 -5.04 1.91 -19.29
CA VAL A 48 -4.25 1.31 -18.21
C VAL A 48 -3.19 0.41 -18.82
N VAL A 49 -1.92 0.84 -18.75
CA VAL A 49 -0.78 0.13 -19.36
C VAL A 49 -0.12 -0.87 -18.41
N GLY A 50 -0.49 -0.87 -17.13
CA GLY A 50 0.04 -1.84 -16.17
C GLY A 50 -0.40 -1.62 -14.72
N VAL A 51 0.00 -2.57 -13.87
CA VAL A 51 -0.31 -2.58 -12.44
C VAL A 51 0.95 -2.87 -11.63
N VAL A 52 1.17 -2.11 -10.57
CA VAL A 52 2.25 -2.32 -9.60
C VAL A 52 1.68 -2.61 -8.22
N VAL A 53 2.14 -3.71 -7.62
CA VAL A 53 1.86 -4.03 -6.21
C VAL A 53 3.03 -3.58 -5.35
N ALA A 54 2.82 -2.51 -4.59
CA ALA A 54 3.79 -1.97 -3.65
C ALA A 54 3.75 -2.74 -2.32
N GLY A 55 4.91 -3.25 -1.90
CA GLY A 55 5.11 -3.77 -0.55
C GLY A 55 5.57 -2.66 0.39
N ALA A 56 5.00 -2.59 1.60
CA ALA A 56 5.51 -1.67 2.61
C ALA A 56 6.88 -2.14 3.10
N VAL A 57 7.91 -1.30 2.94
CA VAL A 57 9.21 -1.53 3.57
C VAL A 57 9.06 -1.22 5.06
N ARG A 58 9.12 -2.25 5.91
CA ARG A 58 9.22 -2.02 7.36
C ARG A 58 10.60 -1.44 7.65
N ALA A 59 10.66 -0.14 7.95
CA ALA A 59 11.87 0.44 8.52
C ALA A 59 12.13 -0.28 9.85
N ARG A 60 13.24 -1.02 9.92
CA ARG A 60 13.70 -1.57 11.21
C ARG A 60 13.91 -0.37 12.13
N PRO A 61 13.31 -0.32 13.33
CA PRO A 61 13.70 0.67 14.32
C PRO A 61 15.21 0.60 14.45
N SER A 62 15.91 1.73 14.31
CA SER A 62 17.32 1.79 14.70
C SER A 62 17.35 1.30 16.14
N ALA A 63 17.97 0.14 16.37
CA ALA A 63 18.20 -0.29 17.73
C ALA A 63 19.13 0.77 18.32
N SER A 64 18.58 1.70 19.09
CA SER A 64 19.40 2.44 20.05
C SER A 64 20.07 1.36 20.87
N ALA A 65 21.38 1.26 20.70
CA ALA A 65 22.24 0.46 21.54
C ALA A 65 22.25 1.12 22.92
N ASP A 66 21.16 0.97 23.66
CA ASP A 66 21.15 1.11 25.10
C ASP A 66 20.12 0.13 25.68
N THR A 67 20.46 -1.15 25.59
CA THR A 67 19.88 -2.16 26.48
C THR A 67 20.52 -2.00 27.85
N SER A 68 20.13 -0.95 28.58
CA SER A 68 20.16 -1.04 30.03
C SER A 68 18.95 -1.90 30.40
N ARG A 69 19.23 -3.18 30.67
CA ARG A 69 18.25 -4.21 31.03
C ARG A 69 17.59 -3.80 32.36
N GLY A 70 16.53 -3.01 32.27
CA GLY A 70 15.63 -2.66 33.37
C GLY A 70 14.32 -3.41 33.20
N ASP A 71 14.09 -4.36 34.09
CA ASP A 71 12.87 -5.14 34.26
C ASP A 71 11.64 -4.23 34.38
N ALA A 72 10.67 -4.35 33.48
CA ALA A 72 9.33 -3.81 33.65
C ALA A 72 8.32 -4.58 32.77
N ALA A 73 7.44 -5.31 33.44
CA ALA A 73 6.38 -6.12 32.88
C ALA A 73 5.47 -5.35 31.89
N ALA A 74 5.34 -5.87 30.67
CA ALA A 74 4.31 -5.44 29.73
C ALA A 74 3.04 -6.28 29.95
N GLY A 75 2.08 -5.72 30.68
CA GLY A 75 0.74 -6.29 30.83
C GLY A 75 0.05 -6.40 29.48
N ALA A 76 -0.49 -7.58 29.18
CA ALA A 76 -1.26 -7.81 27.96
C ALA A 76 -2.58 -7.02 27.99
N ALA A 77 -2.75 -6.10 27.04
CA ALA A 77 -4.04 -5.50 26.75
C ALA A 77 -4.80 -6.40 25.76
N VAL A 78 -5.75 -7.17 26.27
CA VAL A 78 -6.74 -7.90 25.48
C VAL A 78 -7.82 -6.90 25.09
N HIS A 79 -8.01 -6.63 23.80
CA HIS A 79 -9.19 -5.92 23.31
C HIS A 79 -10.31 -6.92 23.02
N ASP A 80 -11.45 -6.71 23.66
CA ASP A 80 -12.70 -7.43 23.43
C ASP A 80 -13.60 -6.73 22.39
N HIS A 81 -14.34 -7.58 21.69
CA HIS A 81 -15.41 -7.46 20.69
C HIS A 81 -16.00 -6.13 20.17
N ALA A 82 -16.33 -6.16 18.86
CA ALA A 82 -17.65 -5.77 18.34
C ALA A 82 -17.97 -6.49 17.01
N THR A 83 -18.79 -7.54 17.04
CA THR A 83 -19.50 -8.06 15.86
C THR A 83 -20.73 -7.21 15.60
N GLY A 84 -20.73 -6.43 14.51
CA GLY A 84 -21.91 -5.69 14.05
C GLY A 84 -22.94 -6.64 13.43
N GLY A 85 -24.09 -6.79 14.08
CA GLY A 85 -25.27 -7.46 13.52
C GLY A 85 -26.04 -6.57 12.55
N VAL A 86 -26.65 -7.18 11.55
CA VAL A 86 -27.56 -6.56 10.58
C VAL A 86 -29.00 -6.64 11.11
N ALA A 87 -29.77 -5.57 10.87
CA ALA A 87 -31.23 -5.54 11.02
C ALA A 87 -31.89 -5.67 9.66
#